data_AF-A0A239DWF5-F1
#
_entry.id   AF-A0A239DWF5-F1
#
_cell.length_a   1.000
_cell.length_b   1.000
_cell.length_c   1.000
_cell.angle_alpha   90.00
_cell.angle_beta   90.00
_cell.angle_gamma   90.00
#
_symmetry.space_group_name_H-M   'P 1'
#
loop_
_entity.id
_entity.type
_entity.pdbx_description
1 polymer ?
#
loop_
_entity_poly.entity_id
_entity_poly.type
_entity_poly.pdbx_seq_one_letter_code
_entity_poly.pdbx_strand_id
1 'polypeptide(L)'
;MLQQSANPPQITPMAPRSHRLSSQITSSSLDLIDSNIGPLGFEPDLLAEVFRLRSANDVRGMVALFTAYKDVAELFIRMMNQPYVDQVQILEDEYARAWSKAYLVADHLKSMQPTNHIEKQFMAEALFSCAIMMGHKLQESISVVEAVAAMPETDPIKGVR
;
A
#
# COMPACT_ATOMS: atom_id res chain seq x y z
N MET A 1 -21.24 27.16 64.58
CA MET A 1 -20.00 26.51 64.10
C MET A 1 -20.32 25.06 63.77
N LEU A 2 -20.39 24.71 62.49
CA LEU A 2 -20.55 23.33 62.02
C LEU A 2 -19.38 23.04 61.07
N GLN A 3 -18.46 22.17 61.49
CA GLN A 3 -17.33 21.70 60.68
C GLN A 3 -17.84 20.67 59.67
N GLN A 4 -17.72 20.96 58.38
CA GLN A 4 -17.83 19.96 57.32
C GLN A 4 -16.47 19.29 57.13
N SER A 5 -16.39 17.99 57.41
CA SER A 5 -15.23 17.16 57.08
C SER A 5 -15.28 16.81 55.59
N ALA A 6 -14.32 17.31 54.81
CA ALA A 6 -14.16 16.97 53.40
C ALA A 6 -13.24 15.75 53.28
N ASN A 7 -13.77 14.62 52.78
CA ASN A 7 -12.97 13.46 52.41
C ASN A 7 -12.09 13.79 51.19
N PRO A 8 -10.80 13.38 51.16
CA PRO A 8 -9.95 13.56 49.98
C PRO A 8 -10.33 12.57 48.86
N PRO A 9 -10.16 12.95 47.58
CA PRO A 9 -10.49 12.07 46.46
C PRO A 9 -9.49 10.90 46.37
N GLN A 10 -10.02 9.68 46.31
CA GLN A 10 -9.24 8.49 46.01
C GLN A 10 -8.79 8.51 44.54
N ILE A 11 -7.48 8.48 44.31
CA ILE A 11 -6.89 8.32 42.99
C ILE A 11 -6.91 6.83 42.65
N THR A 12 -7.87 6.41 41.84
CA THR A 12 -7.89 5.05 41.29
C THR A 12 -6.81 4.95 40.20
N PRO A 13 -5.86 4.01 40.27
CA PRO A 13 -4.91 3.81 39.18
C PRO A 13 -5.69 3.34 37.94
N MET A 14 -5.56 4.08 36.84
CA MET A 14 -6.09 3.70 35.54
C MET A 14 -5.51 2.34 35.15
N ALA A 15 -6.39 1.36 34.92
CA ALA A 15 -6.02 0.08 34.34
C ALA A 15 -5.32 0.28 32.98
N PRO A 16 -4.30 -0.53 32.64
CA PRO A 16 -3.58 -0.39 31.39
C PRO A 16 -4.54 -0.64 30.22
N ARG A 17 -4.68 0.35 29.34
CA ARG A 17 -5.41 0.21 28.06
C ARG A 17 -4.75 -0.92 27.28
N SER A 18 -5.48 -2.02 27.12
CA SER A 18 -5.06 -3.18 26.35
C SER A 18 -4.82 -2.79 24.89
N HIS A 19 -3.58 -2.97 24.41
CA HIS A 19 -3.16 -2.76 23.02
C HIS A 19 -3.80 -3.80 22.07
N ARG A 20 -5.09 -3.67 21.79
CA ARG A 20 -5.79 -4.48 20.76
C ARG A 20 -6.21 -3.70 19.51
N LEU A 21 -5.78 -2.45 19.37
CA LEU A 21 -6.13 -1.57 18.25
C LEU A 21 -5.15 -1.64 17.07
N SER A 22 -3.90 -2.08 17.28
CA SER A 22 -2.88 -2.03 16.23
C SER A 22 -3.10 -3.05 15.10
N SER A 23 -3.63 -4.24 15.40
CA SER A 23 -3.81 -5.29 14.38
C SER A 23 -5.03 -5.10 13.49
N GLN A 24 -6.05 -4.36 13.94
CA GLN A 24 -7.25 -4.09 13.14
C GLN A 24 -7.08 -2.89 12.21
N ILE A 25 -6.35 -1.86 12.64
CA ILE A 25 -6.07 -0.68 11.82
C ILE A 25 -5.14 -1.04 10.66
N THR A 26 -4.15 -1.90 10.90
CA THR A 26 -3.09 -2.25 9.93
C THR A 26 -3.61 -2.99 8.70
N SER A 27 -4.53 -3.96 8.84
CA SER A 27 -5.14 -4.61 7.68
C SER A 27 -6.07 -3.66 6.93
N SER A 28 -6.85 -2.85 7.65
CA SER A 28 -7.83 -1.94 7.06
C SER A 28 -7.20 -0.84 6.19
N SER A 29 -5.99 -0.40 6.51
CA SER A 29 -5.31 0.63 5.72
C SER A 29 -4.78 0.11 4.39
N LEU A 30 -4.37 -1.16 4.32
CA LEU A 30 -3.92 -1.76 3.06
C LEU A 30 -5.09 -2.04 2.10
N ASP A 31 -6.31 -2.16 2.64
CA ASP A 31 -7.53 -2.32 1.85
C ASP A 31 -7.88 -1.06 1.03
N LEU A 32 -7.21 0.07 1.27
CA LEU A 32 -7.28 1.26 0.41
C LEU A 32 -6.76 0.98 -1.01
N ILE A 33 -5.85 0.01 -1.16
CA ILE A 33 -5.33 -0.39 -2.45
C ILE A 33 -6.24 -1.48 -3.01
N ASP A 34 -7.01 -1.15 -4.04
CA ASP A 34 -7.94 -2.07 -4.71
C ASP A 34 -7.67 -2.11 -6.22
N SER A 35 -7.49 -3.31 -6.76
CA SER A 35 -7.30 -3.54 -8.18
C SER A 35 -8.59 -3.42 -8.99
N ASN A 36 -9.76 -3.43 -8.34
CA ASN A 36 -11.08 -3.39 -9.00
C ASN A 36 -11.51 -1.98 -9.46
N ILE A 37 -10.63 -0.98 -9.38
CA ILE A 37 -10.93 0.42 -9.73
C ILE A 37 -11.11 0.62 -11.25
N GLY A 38 -10.59 -0.29 -12.09
CA GLY A 38 -10.76 -0.19 -13.54
C GLY A 38 -10.63 -1.54 -14.27
N PRO A 39 -11.23 -1.67 -15.47
CA PRO A 39 -11.17 -2.90 -16.24
C PRO A 39 -9.75 -3.14 -16.78
N LEU A 40 -9.11 -4.22 -16.32
CA LEU A 40 -7.78 -4.62 -16.75
C LEU A 40 -7.75 -5.22 -18.17
N GLY A 41 -8.86 -5.87 -18.58
CA GLY A 41 -8.88 -6.70 -19.79
C GLY A 41 -8.21 -8.07 -19.56
N PHE A 42 -7.89 -8.76 -20.65
CA PHE A 42 -7.23 -10.07 -20.61
C PHE A 42 -5.70 -9.89 -20.62
N GLU A 43 -5.05 -10.13 -19.48
CA GLU A 43 -3.60 -9.90 -19.29
C GLU A 43 -2.92 -11.17 -18.69
N PRO A 44 -2.86 -12.29 -19.43
CA PRO A 44 -2.36 -13.57 -18.92
C PRO A 44 -0.88 -13.52 -18.54
N ASP A 45 -0.05 -12.80 -19.32
CA ASP A 45 1.39 -12.72 -19.08
C ASP A 45 1.72 -11.91 -17.82
N LEU A 46 0.98 -10.82 -17.59
CA LEU A 46 1.10 -10.03 -16.36
C LEU A 46 0.72 -10.86 -15.13
N LEU A 47 -0.41 -11.56 -15.19
CA LEU A 47 -0.85 -12.42 -14.09
C LEU A 47 0.17 -13.54 -13.82
N ALA A 48 0.70 -14.17 -14.87
CA ALA A 48 1.73 -15.19 -14.74
C ALA A 48 2.98 -14.63 -14.03
N GLU A 49 3.44 -13.44 -14.41
CA GLU A 49 4.60 -12.81 -13.80
C GLU A 49 4.35 -12.38 -12.35
N VAL A 50 3.19 -11.78 -12.06
CA VAL A 50 2.77 -11.45 -10.69
C VAL A 50 2.73 -12.70 -9.81
N PHE A 51 2.16 -13.81 -10.29
CA PHE A 51 2.13 -15.05 -9.53
C PHE A 51 3.52 -15.66 -9.35
N ARG A 52 4.39 -15.57 -10.35
CA ARG A 52 5.78 -16.00 -10.25
C ARG A 52 6.53 -15.22 -9.17
N LEU A 53 6.46 -13.90 -9.20
CA LEU A 53 7.10 -13.00 -8.23
C LEU A 53 6.55 -13.21 -6.81
N ARG A 54 5.23 -13.35 -6.68
CA ARG A 54 4.57 -13.61 -5.40
C ARG A 54 4.99 -14.96 -4.81
N SER A 55 5.06 -16.00 -5.64
CA SER A 55 5.47 -17.35 -5.19
C SER A 55 6.92 -17.39 -4.72
N ALA A 56 7.79 -16.60 -5.35
CA ALA A 56 9.18 -16.41 -4.93
C ALA A 56 9.34 -15.44 -3.75
N ASN A 57 8.25 -14.80 -3.29
CA ASN A 57 8.26 -13.68 -2.36
C ASN A 57 9.24 -12.56 -2.76
N ASP A 58 9.37 -12.31 -4.07
CA ASP A 58 10.26 -11.30 -4.63
C ASP A 58 9.61 -9.91 -4.56
N VAL A 59 9.66 -9.31 -3.37
CA VAL A 59 9.10 -7.98 -3.10
C VAL A 59 9.73 -6.91 -4.01
N ARG A 60 11.04 -7.00 -4.26
CA ARG A 60 11.74 -6.02 -5.11
C ARG A 60 11.29 -6.11 -6.55
N GLY A 61 11.15 -7.32 -7.09
CA GLY A 61 10.62 -7.54 -8.44
C GLY A 61 9.19 -7.02 -8.56
N MET A 62 8.35 -7.25 -7.56
CA MET A 62 6.97 -6.73 -7.55
C MET A 62 6.92 -5.19 -7.50
N VAL A 63 7.78 -4.55 -6.69
CA VAL A 63 7.91 -3.08 -6.65
C VAL A 63 8.41 -2.55 -8.00
N ALA A 64 9.42 -3.18 -8.61
CA ALA A 64 9.93 -2.77 -9.91
C ALA A 64 8.86 -2.86 -11.01
N LEU A 65 8.04 -3.92 -10.98
CA LEU A 65 6.94 -4.10 -11.91
C LEU A 65 5.84 -3.03 -11.73
N PHE A 66 5.50 -2.71 -10.48
CA PHE A 66 4.59 -1.60 -10.17
C PHE A 66 5.11 -0.28 -10.73
N THR A 67 6.37 0.06 -10.42
CA THR A 67 7.00 1.31 -10.86
C THR A 67 7.05 1.41 -12.38
N ALA A 68 7.34 0.30 -13.08
CA ALA A 68 7.35 0.29 -14.54
C ALA A 68 5.98 0.67 -15.14
N TYR A 69 4.87 0.10 -14.65
CA TYR A 69 3.54 0.47 -15.13
C TYR A 69 3.13 1.89 -14.73
N LYS A 70 3.54 2.33 -13.53
CA LYS A 70 3.37 3.71 -13.06
C LYS A 70 4.03 4.69 -14.03
N ASP A 71 5.30 4.44 -14.37
CA ASP A 71 6.10 5.30 -15.23
C ASP A 71 5.57 5.33 -16.67
N VAL A 72 5.03 4.20 -17.16
CA VAL A 72 4.33 4.14 -18.46
C VAL A 72 3.07 5.00 -18.44
N ALA A 73 2.27 4.95 -17.37
CA ALA A 73 1.10 5.81 -17.24
C ALA A 73 1.50 7.30 -17.20
N GLU A 74 2.53 7.63 -16.44
CA GLU A 74 3.10 8.99 -16.40
C GLU A 74 3.64 9.46 -17.76
N LEU A 75 4.18 8.54 -18.57
CA LEU A 75 4.62 8.86 -19.92
C LEU A 75 3.44 9.21 -20.83
N PHE A 76 2.34 8.45 -20.77
CA PHE A 76 1.15 8.73 -21.59
C PHE A 76 0.53 10.09 -21.27
N ILE A 77 0.41 10.46 -19.99
CA ILE A 77 -0.08 11.81 -19.63
C ILE A 77 0.84 12.92 -20.12
N ARG A 78 2.17 12.72 -20.14
CA ARG A 78 3.11 13.69 -20.71
C ARG A 78 2.95 13.81 -22.22
N MET A 79 2.70 12.71 -22.92
CA MET A 79 2.44 12.70 -24.36
C MET A 79 1.13 13.42 -24.69
N MET A 80 0.06 13.17 -23.91
CA MET A 80 -1.23 13.83 -24.10
C MET A 80 -1.17 15.35 -23.96
N ASN A 81 -0.30 15.85 -23.09
CA ASN A 81 -0.10 17.28 -22.87
C ASN A 81 0.76 17.98 -23.94
N GLN A 82 1.17 17.27 -25.02
CA GLN A 82 1.91 17.90 -26.11
C GLN A 82 0.99 18.62 -27.10
N PRO A 83 1.41 19.78 -27.64
CA PRO A 83 0.56 20.67 -28.44
C PRO A 83 0.09 20.12 -29.79
N TYR A 84 0.62 18.98 -30.26
CA TYR A 84 0.35 18.41 -31.58
C TYR A 84 -0.11 16.96 -31.53
N VAL A 85 -0.72 16.53 -30.42
CA VAL A 85 -1.14 15.13 -30.27
C VAL A 85 -2.49 14.91 -30.96
N ASP A 86 -2.48 14.12 -32.05
CA ASP A 86 -3.69 13.80 -32.82
C ASP A 86 -4.43 12.57 -32.29
N GLN A 87 -3.84 11.83 -31.35
CA GLN A 87 -4.32 10.52 -30.86
C GLN A 87 -4.65 10.52 -29.36
N VAL A 88 -5.25 11.62 -28.84
CA VAL A 88 -5.57 11.77 -27.41
C VAL A 88 -6.35 10.58 -26.86
N GLN A 89 -7.41 10.12 -27.55
CA GLN A 89 -8.26 9.03 -27.07
C GLN A 89 -7.49 7.71 -26.87
N ILE A 90 -6.59 7.38 -27.80
CA ILE A 90 -5.77 6.16 -27.69
C ILE A 90 -4.83 6.28 -26.48
N LEU A 91 -4.25 7.46 -26.27
CA LEU A 91 -3.37 7.70 -25.12
C LEU A 91 -4.12 7.70 -23.79
N GLU A 92 -5.38 8.15 -23.75
CA GLU A 92 -6.25 8.06 -22.57
C GLU A 92 -6.55 6.60 -22.21
N ASP A 93 -6.87 5.77 -23.21
CA ASP A 93 -7.15 4.35 -23.01
C ASP A 93 -5.90 3.59 -22.52
N GLU A 94 -4.74 3.87 -23.11
CA GLU A 94 -3.47 3.26 -22.69
C GLU A 94 -3.00 3.79 -21.33
N TYR A 95 -3.25 5.06 -21.01
CA TYR A 95 -3.05 5.64 -19.68
C TYR A 95 -3.88 4.90 -18.62
N ALA A 96 -5.18 4.72 -18.88
CA ALA A 96 -6.07 4.01 -17.97
C ALA A 96 -5.64 2.55 -17.79
N ARG A 97 -5.29 1.87 -18.88
CA ARG A 97 -4.82 0.48 -18.86
C ARG A 97 -3.52 0.33 -18.07
N ALA A 98 -2.57 1.25 -18.22
CA ALA A 98 -1.31 1.23 -17.47
C ALA A 98 -1.55 1.38 -15.97
N TRP A 99 -2.46 2.26 -15.54
CA TRP A 99 -2.85 2.35 -14.13
C TRP A 99 -3.55 1.10 -13.62
N SER A 100 -4.47 0.51 -14.38
CA SER A 100 -5.11 -0.76 -13.98
C SER A 100 -4.07 -1.87 -13.75
N LYS A 101 -3.02 -1.95 -14.57
CA LYS A 101 -1.91 -2.89 -14.38
C LYS A 101 -1.12 -2.58 -13.11
N ALA A 102 -0.77 -1.31 -12.87
CA ALA A 102 -0.08 -0.89 -11.65
C ALA A 102 -0.91 -1.23 -10.39
N TYR A 103 -2.22 -0.98 -10.41
CA TYR A 103 -3.12 -1.29 -9.29
C TYR A 103 -3.23 -2.78 -9.02
N LEU A 104 -3.32 -3.62 -10.07
CA LEU A 104 -3.26 -5.07 -9.90
C LEU A 104 -1.97 -5.51 -9.20
N VAL A 105 -0.82 -5.00 -9.64
CA VAL A 105 0.48 -5.35 -9.06
C VAL A 105 0.54 -4.90 -7.59
N ALA A 106 0.08 -3.69 -7.27
CA ALA A 106 0.04 -3.16 -5.91
C ALA A 106 -0.90 -3.96 -4.97
N ASP A 107 -2.06 -4.39 -5.47
CA ASP A 107 -3.02 -5.22 -4.74
C ASP A 107 -2.46 -6.61 -4.40
N HIS A 108 -1.60 -7.16 -5.27
CA HIS A 108 -0.84 -8.36 -4.92
C HIS A 108 0.31 -8.09 -3.96
N LEU A 109 1.04 -6.97 -4.16
CA LEU A 109 2.17 -6.56 -3.33
C LEU A 109 1.79 -6.41 -1.86
N LYS A 110 0.64 -5.81 -1.52
CA LYS A 110 0.21 -5.62 -0.12
C LYS A 110 0.06 -6.93 0.67
N SER A 111 -0.07 -8.07 -0.02
CA SER A 111 -0.18 -9.40 0.57
C SER A 111 1.15 -10.14 0.75
N MET A 112 2.27 -9.55 0.30
CA MET A 112 3.60 -10.13 0.39
C MET A 112 4.28 -9.81 1.73
N GLN A 113 5.28 -10.61 2.09
CA GLN A 113 6.00 -10.45 3.35
C GLN A 113 7.43 -9.95 3.09
N PRO A 114 7.78 -8.69 3.40
CA PRO A 114 9.15 -8.23 3.26
C PRO A 114 10.10 -9.03 4.17
N THR A 115 11.28 -9.37 3.64
CA THR A 115 12.30 -10.16 4.36
C THR A 115 13.26 -9.28 5.14
N ASN A 116 13.37 -8.00 4.76
CA ASN A 116 14.29 -7.04 5.37
C ASN A 116 13.71 -5.62 5.34
N HIS A 117 14.32 -4.75 6.13
CA HIS A 117 13.92 -3.34 6.24
C HIS A 117 13.93 -2.58 4.91
N ILE A 118 14.87 -2.89 4.00
CA ILE A 118 15.00 -2.18 2.72
C ILE A 118 13.80 -2.52 1.80
N GLU A 119 13.43 -3.80 1.70
CA GLU A 119 12.22 -4.23 0.98
C GLU A 119 10.96 -3.60 1.55
N LYS A 120 10.90 -3.49 2.88
CA LYS A 120 9.79 -2.86 3.57
C LYS A 120 9.66 -1.37 3.21
N GLN A 121 10.79 -0.65 3.10
CA GLN A 121 10.81 0.74 2.65
C GLN A 121 10.31 0.87 1.21
N PHE A 122 10.84 0.05 0.28
CA PHE A 122 10.41 0.08 -1.12
C PHE A 122 8.92 -0.27 -1.29
N MET A 123 8.44 -1.27 -0.53
CA MET A 123 7.04 -1.64 -0.50
C MET A 123 6.15 -0.50 0.03
N ALA A 124 6.57 0.16 1.12
CA ALA A 124 5.83 1.29 1.67
C ALA A 124 5.74 2.47 0.69
N GLU A 125 6.84 2.79 0.02
CA GLU A 125 6.88 3.84 -1.01
C GLU A 125 5.94 3.53 -2.18
N ALA A 126 6.00 2.30 -2.70
CA ALA A 126 5.15 1.86 -3.80
C ALA A 126 3.65 1.94 -3.43
N LEU A 127 3.27 1.41 -2.27
CA LEU A 127 1.88 1.41 -1.83
C LEU A 127 1.37 2.80 -1.43
N PHE A 128 2.22 3.65 -0.85
CA PHE A 128 1.90 5.06 -0.63
C PHE A 128 1.64 5.79 -1.95
N SER A 129 2.55 5.63 -2.93
CA SER A 129 2.38 6.22 -4.26
C SER A 129 1.09 5.72 -4.91
N CYS A 130 0.78 4.43 -4.79
CA CYS A 130 -0.45 3.86 -5.31
C CYS A 130 -1.70 4.48 -4.67
N ALA A 131 -1.72 4.64 -3.34
CA ALA A 131 -2.85 5.23 -2.63
C ALA A 131 -3.13 6.68 -3.08
N ILE A 132 -2.07 7.49 -3.23
CA ILE A 132 -2.19 8.86 -3.73
C ILE A 132 -2.76 8.88 -5.15
N MET A 133 -2.29 7.99 -6.03
CA MET A 133 -2.75 7.94 -7.42
C MET A 133 -4.19 7.43 -7.58
N MET A 134 -4.66 6.61 -6.64
CA MET A 134 -6.08 6.25 -6.52
C MET A 134 -6.97 7.39 -6.01
N GLY A 135 -6.38 8.52 -5.61
CA GLY A 135 -7.10 9.71 -5.15
C GLY A 135 -7.39 9.76 -3.65
N HIS A 136 -6.76 8.88 -2.86
CA HIS A 136 -6.89 8.93 -1.40
C HIS A 136 -6.22 10.16 -0.82
N LYS A 137 -6.70 10.62 0.34
CA LYS A 137 -6.11 11.77 1.02
C LYS A 137 -4.72 11.42 1.55
N LEU A 138 -3.92 12.46 1.77
CA LEU A 138 -2.58 12.29 2.35
C LEU A 138 -2.60 11.49 3.65
N GLN A 139 -3.56 11.76 4.54
CA GLN A 139 -3.66 11.06 5.83
C GLN A 139 -3.98 9.56 5.67
N GLU A 140 -4.87 9.22 4.72
CA GLU A 140 -5.21 7.84 4.39
C GLU A 140 -3.99 7.13 3.79
N SER A 141 -3.26 7.81 2.90
CA SER A 141 -2.04 7.30 2.28
C SER A 141 -0.91 7.10 3.30
N ILE A 142 -0.75 8.00 4.29
CA ILE A 142 0.23 7.82 5.39
C ILE A 142 -0.10 6.56 6.20
N SER A 143 -1.38 6.26 6.42
CA SER A 143 -1.77 5.05 7.15
C SER A 143 -1.34 3.75 6.46
N VAL A 144 -1.16 3.77 5.13
CA VAL A 144 -0.57 2.65 4.36
C VAL A 144 0.89 2.46 4.73
N VAL A 145 1.66 3.55 4.83
CA VAL A 145 3.07 3.50 5.25
C VAL A 145 3.20 2.95 6.67
N GLU A 146 2.35 3.41 7.58
CA GLU A 146 2.29 2.92 8.96
C GLU A 146 1.93 1.42 9.02
N ALA A 147 1.00 0.97 8.18
CA ALA A 147 0.62 -0.42 8.08
C ALA A 147 1.77 -1.31 7.58
N VAL A 148 2.48 -0.88 6.54
CA VAL A 148 3.68 -1.59 6.05
C VAL A 148 4.76 -1.57 7.13
N ALA A 149 4.99 -0.43 7.80
CA ALA A 149 5.95 -0.31 8.91
C ALA A 149 5.67 -1.27 10.07
N ALA A 150 4.39 -1.62 10.30
CA ALA A 150 3.98 -2.57 11.33
C ALA A 150 4.13 -4.05 10.92
N MET A 151 4.38 -4.35 9.64
CA MET A 151 4.55 -5.75 9.19
C MET A 151 5.77 -6.41 9.85
N PRO A 152 5.68 -7.69 10.26
CA PRO A 152 6.84 -8.41 10.75
C PRO A 152 7.89 -8.60 9.64
N GLU A 153 9.17 -8.59 9.98
CA GLU A 153 10.22 -8.98 9.04
C GLU A 153 10.44 -10.50 9.17
N THR A 154 10.47 -11.21 8.04
CA THR A 154 10.79 -12.65 8.06
C THR A 154 12.29 -12.83 8.02
N ASP A 155 12.87 -12.92 9.21
CA ASP A 155 14.31 -13.13 9.43
C ASP A 155 14.73 -14.49 8.83
N PRO A 156 15.52 -14.55 7.73
CA PRO A 156 15.80 -15.81 7.02
C PRO A 156 16.68 -16.79 7.84
N ILE A 157 17.12 -16.41 9.04
CA ILE A 157 18.12 -17.14 9.84
C ILE A 157 17.49 -18.01 10.95
N LYS A 158 16.18 -17.93 11.21
CA LYS A 158 15.54 -18.68 12.33
C LYS A 158 14.89 -20.01 11.92
N GLY A 159 15.50 -20.72 10.96
CA GLY A 159 15.01 -22.01 10.45
C GLY A 159 15.89 -23.24 10.73
N VAL A 160 16.99 -23.10 11.49
CA VAL A 160 17.87 -24.24 11.84
C VAL A 160 18.19 -24.21 13.33
N ARG A 161 17.39 -24.90 14.14
CA ARG A 161 17.78 -25.50 15.42
C ARG A 161 17.00 -26.78 15.63
#